data_AF-A0A7Y0LZG1-F1
#
_entry.id   AF-A0A7Y0LZG1-F1
#
_cell.length_a   1.000
_cell.length_b   1.000
_cell.length_c   1.000
_cell.angle_alpha   90.00
_cell.angle_beta   90.00
_cell.angle_gamma   90.00
#
_symmetry.space_group_name_H-M   'P 1'
#
loop_
_entity.id
_entity.type
_entity.pdbx_description
1 polymer ?
#
loop_
_entity_poly.entity_id
_entity_poly.type
_entity_poly.pdbx_seq_one_letter_code
_entity_poly.pdbx_strand_id
1 'polypeptide(L)'
;MTLPSLGSLTWLRAVDHPELLAPATHAALSGWAVVDPTVADRVAVAEIDPGLADTAAMTQAYDLPPAASANCVVVAGRRAGDERIAAAVVLATTRADVNTAVRRLLDVRKASFLPTDRATELSQMEYGGITPVGLPEAWQVLVDSRVVADGAGVGGVVIVGSGVRRSKLALEGALLAELPGAEVVEGLGVALDGPEGSRLLPHQVAGGPVRPASPRTRPPTPRPR
;
A
#
# COMPACT_ATOMS: atom_id res chain seq x y z
N MET A 1 -1.41 -24.91 -5.63
CA MET A 1 -2.77 -24.35 -5.78
C MET A 1 -2.78 -23.41 -6.99
N THR A 2 -3.93 -23.05 -7.55
CA THR A 2 -3.99 -22.07 -8.64
C THR A 2 -3.84 -20.66 -8.06
N LEU A 3 -2.96 -19.84 -8.63
CA LEU A 3 -2.80 -18.44 -8.23
C LEU A 3 -4.12 -17.66 -8.40
N PRO A 4 -4.35 -16.61 -7.60
CA PRO A 4 -5.49 -15.72 -7.82
C PRO A 4 -5.48 -15.14 -9.23
N SER A 5 -6.66 -15.09 -9.85
CA SER A 5 -6.88 -14.42 -11.14
C SER A 5 -7.85 -13.25 -10.91
N LEU A 6 -7.33 -12.03 -11.08
CA LEU A 6 -8.07 -10.78 -10.87
C LEU A 6 -7.85 -9.85 -12.07
N GLY A 7 -8.95 -9.33 -12.62
CA GLY A 7 -8.93 -8.39 -13.73
C GLY A 7 -8.22 -8.95 -14.97
N SER A 8 -7.59 -8.06 -15.73
CA SER A 8 -6.86 -8.38 -16.96
C SER A 8 -5.35 -8.64 -16.75
N LEU A 9 -4.87 -8.62 -15.51
CA LEU A 9 -3.45 -8.81 -15.20
C LEU A 9 -3.02 -10.27 -15.27
N THR A 10 -1.76 -10.48 -15.67
CA THR A 10 -1.08 -11.77 -15.60
C THR A 10 -0.45 -11.94 -14.22
N TRP A 11 -1.01 -12.84 -13.41
CA TRP A 11 -0.54 -13.13 -12.06
C TRP A 11 0.47 -14.28 -12.07
N LEU A 12 1.65 -14.03 -11.49
CA LEU A 12 2.79 -14.94 -11.41
C LEU A 12 3.15 -15.21 -9.94
N ARG A 13 3.90 -16.27 -9.65
CA ARG A 13 4.34 -16.55 -8.27
C ARG A 13 5.32 -15.47 -7.81
N ALA A 14 5.02 -14.75 -6.74
CA ALA A 14 5.82 -13.59 -6.35
C ALA A 14 7.29 -13.94 -6.05
N VAL A 15 7.54 -15.09 -5.43
CA VAL A 15 8.90 -15.54 -5.06
C VAL A 15 9.80 -15.81 -6.27
N ASP A 16 9.22 -16.12 -7.43
CA ASP A 16 9.93 -16.45 -8.67
C ASP A 16 10.27 -15.21 -9.51
N HIS A 17 9.75 -14.04 -9.12
CA HIS A 17 9.85 -12.78 -9.87
C HIS A 17 10.44 -11.62 -9.04
N PRO A 18 11.70 -11.74 -8.56
CA PRO A 18 12.35 -10.70 -7.75
C PRO A 18 12.42 -9.33 -8.45
N GLU A 19 12.48 -9.30 -9.78
CA GLU A 19 12.51 -8.08 -10.59
C GLU A 19 11.23 -7.24 -10.47
N LEU A 20 10.13 -7.84 -10.03
CA LEU A 20 8.85 -7.19 -9.79
C LEU A 20 8.64 -6.81 -8.33
N LEU A 21 9.63 -6.96 -7.45
CA LEU A 21 9.48 -6.67 -6.02
C LEU A 21 10.55 -5.67 -5.55
N ALA A 22 10.28 -5.00 -4.43
CA ALA A 22 11.39 -4.41 -3.67
C ALA A 22 12.28 -5.54 -3.10
N PRO A 23 13.60 -5.33 -2.97
CA PRO A 23 14.50 -6.32 -2.40
C PRO A 23 14.05 -6.82 -1.01
N ALA A 24 13.56 -5.92 -0.16
CA ALA A 24 13.06 -6.26 1.18
C ALA A 24 11.79 -7.14 1.12
N THR A 25 10.87 -6.84 0.20
CA THR A 25 9.66 -7.64 -0.03
C THR A 25 9.99 -9.04 -0.56
N HIS A 26 10.90 -9.15 -1.54
CA HIS A 26 11.34 -10.45 -2.06
C HIS A 26 12.04 -11.30 -0.99
N ALA A 27 12.93 -10.69 -0.20
CA ALA A 27 13.63 -11.37 0.88
C ALA A 27 12.66 -11.91 1.93
N ALA A 28 11.64 -11.12 2.32
CA ALA A 28 10.63 -11.54 3.28
C ALA A 28 9.78 -12.70 2.75
N LEU A 29 9.28 -12.62 1.51
CA LEU A 29 8.50 -13.71 0.91
C LEU A 29 9.32 -14.98 0.72
N SER A 30 10.57 -14.86 0.29
CA SER A 30 11.46 -16.01 0.10
C SER A 30 11.79 -16.68 1.44
N GLY A 31 12.10 -15.89 2.48
CA GLY A 31 12.35 -16.41 3.82
C GLY A 31 11.13 -17.08 4.42
N TRP A 32 9.94 -16.50 4.22
CA TRP A 32 8.69 -17.09 4.67
C TRP A 32 8.39 -18.39 3.93
N ALA A 33 8.59 -18.45 2.61
CA ALA A 33 8.41 -19.66 1.81
C ALA A 33 9.36 -20.81 2.19
N VAL A 34 10.52 -20.51 2.81
CA VAL A 34 11.41 -21.55 3.38
C VAL A 34 10.78 -22.19 4.62
N VAL A 35 10.09 -21.40 5.45
CA VAL A 35 9.44 -21.88 6.69
C VAL A 35 8.10 -22.53 6.39
N ASP A 36 7.30 -21.90 5.53
CA ASP A 36 6.02 -22.42 5.03
C ASP A 36 6.02 -22.40 3.48
N PRO A 37 6.31 -23.56 2.84
CA PRO A 37 6.34 -23.67 1.39
C PRO A 37 5.01 -23.31 0.70
N THR A 38 3.88 -23.32 1.41
CA THR A 38 2.58 -22.98 0.83
C THR A 38 2.48 -21.50 0.46
N VAL A 39 3.24 -20.63 1.12
CA VAL A 39 3.26 -19.17 0.86
C VAL A 39 3.65 -18.86 -0.58
N ALA A 40 4.57 -19.64 -1.16
CA ALA A 40 5.02 -19.47 -2.54
C ALA A 40 3.88 -19.61 -3.57
N ASP A 41 2.82 -20.33 -3.23
CA ASP A 41 1.64 -20.55 -4.09
C ASP A 41 0.45 -19.67 -3.69
N ARG A 42 0.53 -18.96 -2.56
CA ARG A 42 -0.56 -18.11 -2.02
C ARG A 42 -0.31 -16.62 -2.24
N VAL A 43 0.90 -16.24 -2.68
CA VAL A 43 1.27 -14.85 -2.98
C VAL A 43 1.65 -14.72 -4.46
N ALA A 44 0.82 -13.99 -5.19
CA ALA A 44 1.04 -13.65 -6.58
C ALA A 44 1.58 -12.24 -6.75
N VAL A 45 2.25 -11.97 -7.87
CA VAL A 45 2.67 -10.65 -8.34
C VAL A 45 2.21 -10.45 -9.77
N ALA A 46 1.87 -9.21 -10.12
CA ALA A 46 1.61 -8.81 -11.51
C ALA A 46 2.30 -7.47 -11.82
N GLU A 47 2.90 -7.38 -13.01
CA GLU A 47 3.44 -6.13 -13.54
C GLU A 47 2.31 -5.18 -13.93
N ILE A 48 2.51 -3.89 -13.69
CA ILE A 48 1.63 -2.81 -14.11
C ILE A 48 2.45 -1.64 -14.65
N ASP A 49 1.83 -0.81 -15.50
CA ASP A 49 2.37 0.51 -15.83
C ASP A 49 2.60 1.35 -14.54
N PRO A 50 3.84 1.80 -14.24
CA PRO A 50 4.15 2.60 -13.06
C PRO A 50 3.37 3.94 -12.98
N GLY A 51 2.96 4.47 -14.12
CA GLY A 51 2.11 5.66 -14.24
C GLY A 51 0.67 5.44 -13.80
N LEU A 52 0.22 4.18 -13.76
CA LEU A 52 -1.10 3.75 -13.32
C LEU A 52 -1.10 3.16 -11.91
N ALA A 53 -0.01 3.26 -11.16
CA ALA A 53 0.13 2.64 -9.85
C ALA A 53 -0.80 3.20 -8.75
N ASP A 54 -1.44 4.34 -8.99
CA ASP A 54 -2.51 4.84 -8.10
C ASP A 54 -3.72 3.88 -8.12
N THR A 55 -4.30 3.63 -6.95
CA THR A 55 -5.34 2.60 -6.79
C THR A 55 -6.55 2.82 -7.71
N ALA A 56 -7.03 4.06 -7.88
CA ALA A 56 -8.18 4.32 -8.73
C ALA A 56 -7.84 4.14 -10.22
N ALA A 57 -6.69 4.67 -10.65
CA ALA A 57 -6.20 4.52 -12.02
C ALA A 57 -5.95 3.04 -12.38
N MET A 58 -5.31 2.30 -11.48
CA MET A 58 -5.01 0.87 -11.64
C MET A 58 -6.28 0.03 -11.75
N THR A 59 -7.21 0.20 -10.82
CA THR A 59 -8.43 -0.61 -10.78
C THR A 59 -9.27 -0.43 -12.04
N GLN A 60 -9.35 0.81 -12.54
CA GLN A 60 -10.02 1.10 -13.80
C GLN A 60 -9.27 0.54 -15.02
N ALA A 61 -7.94 0.69 -15.08
CA ALA A 61 -7.17 0.29 -16.26
C ALA A 61 -7.08 -1.23 -16.46
N TYR A 62 -7.13 -1.99 -15.38
CA TYR A 62 -6.93 -3.44 -15.40
C TYR A 62 -8.17 -4.24 -14.96
N ASP A 63 -9.35 -3.62 -14.91
CA ASP A 63 -10.61 -4.24 -14.49
C ASP A 63 -10.51 -4.96 -13.13
N LEU A 64 -9.75 -4.37 -12.20
CA LEU A 64 -9.58 -4.95 -10.87
C LEU A 64 -10.73 -4.51 -9.96
N PRO A 65 -11.31 -5.44 -9.17
CA PRO A 65 -12.36 -5.07 -8.23
C PRO A 65 -11.84 -4.08 -7.18
N PRO A 66 -12.44 -2.87 -7.05
CA PRO A 66 -11.94 -1.87 -6.09
C PRO A 66 -11.93 -2.37 -4.64
N ALA A 67 -12.88 -3.24 -4.30
CA ALA A 67 -12.96 -3.86 -2.98
C ALA A 67 -11.76 -4.77 -2.65
N ALA A 68 -11.03 -5.27 -3.65
CA ALA A 68 -9.84 -6.08 -3.46
C ALA A 68 -8.60 -5.25 -3.14
N SER A 69 -8.58 -3.95 -3.44
CA SER A 69 -7.39 -3.13 -3.16
C SER A 69 -7.30 -2.75 -1.69
N ALA A 70 -6.11 -2.91 -1.10
CA ALA A 70 -5.77 -2.45 0.24
C ALA A 70 -4.53 -1.55 0.20
N ASN A 71 -4.63 -0.41 0.88
CA ASN A 71 -3.57 0.57 0.99
C ASN A 71 -2.71 0.28 2.22
N CYS A 72 -1.39 0.44 2.09
CA CYS A 72 -0.45 0.44 3.20
C CYS A 72 0.09 1.87 3.40
N VAL A 73 -0.15 2.46 4.57
CA VAL A 73 0.33 3.80 4.91
C VAL A 73 1.22 3.75 6.15
N VAL A 74 2.29 4.54 6.16
CA VAL A 74 3.22 4.59 7.29
C VAL A 74 2.91 5.79 8.17
N VAL A 75 2.75 5.53 9.46
CA VAL A 75 2.35 6.51 10.47
C VAL A 75 3.38 6.47 11.59
N ALA A 76 3.75 7.64 12.10
CA ALA A 76 4.66 7.76 13.22
C ALA A 76 4.16 8.73 14.27
N GLY A 77 4.66 8.57 15.50
CA GLY A 77 4.49 9.50 16.59
C GLY A 77 5.60 9.36 17.61
N ARG A 78 5.59 10.23 18.63
CA ARG A 78 6.57 10.18 19.72
C ARG A 78 5.91 10.17 21.09
N ARG A 79 6.50 9.40 22.02
CA ARG A 79 6.21 9.45 23.45
C ARG A 79 7.52 9.37 24.22
N ALA A 80 7.70 10.26 25.19
CA ALA A 80 8.89 10.33 26.04
C ALA A 80 10.24 10.45 25.29
N GLY A 81 10.24 10.94 24.04
CA GLY A 81 11.44 11.06 23.20
C GLY A 81 11.57 9.94 22.17
N ASP A 82 10.93 8.80 22.41
CA ASP A 82 11.00 7.63 21.53
C ASP A 82 10.02 7.77 20.36
N GLU A 83 10.54 7.58 19.15
CA GLU A 83 9.72 7.47 17.93
C GLU A 83 9.17 6.06 17.81
N ARG A 84 7.89 5.98 17.44
CA ARG A 84 7.18 4.73 17.21
C ARG A 84 6.52 4.83 15.84
N ILE A 85 6.71 3.79 15.04
CA ILE A 85 6.27 3.74 13.65
C ILE A 85 5.39 2.50 13.47
N ALA A 86 4.28 2.68 12.76
CA ALA A 86 3.42 1.61 12.31
C ALA A 86 3.14 1.75 10.82
N ALA A 87 3.03 0.62 10.13
CA ALA A 87 2.29 0.54 8.89
C ALA A 87 0.82 0.19 9.21
N ALA A 88 -0.12 0.87 8.56
CA ALA A 88 -1.54 0.57 8.66
C ALA A 88 -2.04 0.08 7.30
N VAL A 89 -2.67 -1.08 7.29
CA VAL A 89 -3.26 -1.72 6.11
C VAL A 89 -4.77 -1.64 6.21
N VAL A 90 -5.39 -0.94 5.26
CA VAL A 90 -6.84 -0.73 5.22
C VAL A 90 -7.34 -0.91 3.79
N LEU A 91 -8.59 -1.34 3.61
CA LEU A 91 -9.20 -1.41 2.27
C LEU A 91 -9.21 -0.03 1.61
N ALA A 92 -9.05 0.02 0.30
CA ALA A 92 -9.01 1.25 -0.49
C ALA A 92 -10.31 2.06 -0.44
N THR A 93 -11.41 1.42 -0.05
CA THR A 93 -12.73 2.04 0.20
C THR A 93 -12.83 2.71 1.57
N THR A 94 -11.74 2.71 2.35
CA THR A 94 -11.65 3.25 3.70
C THR A 94 -10.37 4.08 3.86
N ARG A 95 -10.26 4.82 4.95
CA ARG A 95 -9.03 5.52 5.34
C ARG A 95 -8.59 5.07 6.73
N ALA A 96 -7.28 4.96 6.96
CA ALA A 96 -6.76 4.65 8.28
C ALA A 96 -7.12 5.78 9.28
N ASP A 97 -7.65 5.41 10.44
CA ASP A 97 -7.90 6.32 11.55
C ASP A 97 -6.60 6.60 12.31
N VAL A 98 -5.80 7.51 11.73
CA VAL A 98 -4.50 7.92 12.24
C VAL A 98 -4.62 8.57 13.63
N ASN A 99 -5.64 9.41 13.82
CA ASN A 99 -5.71 10.31 14.96
C ASN A 99 -6.33 9.65 16.20
N THR A 100 -7.13 8.59 16.02
CA THR A 100 -7.73 7.86 17.13
C THR A 100 -7.13 6.46 17.26
N ALA A 101 -7.41 5.56 16.32
CA ALA A 101 -7.03 4.15 16.42
C ALA A 101 -5.50 3.98 16.42
N VAL A 102 -4.82 4.44 15.37
CA VAL A 102 -3.36 4.27 15.24
C VAL A 102 -2.62 5.02 16.34
N ARG A 103 -3.02 6.27 16.66
CA ARG A 103 -2.43 7.04 17.77
C ARG A 103 -2.49 6.29 19.10
N ARG A 104 -3.61 5.63 19.39
CA ARG A 104 -3.80 4.83 20.60
C ARG A 104 -2.92 3.59 20.60
N LEU A 105 -2.86 2.85 19.49
CA LEU A 105 -2.08 1.61 19.35
C LEU A 105 -0.57 1.87 19.42
N LEU A 106 -0.10 2.93 18.77
CA LEU A 106 1.28 3.40 18.91
C LEU A 106 1.58 3.94 20.33
N ASP A 107 0.54 4.25 21.11
CA ASP A 107 0.65 4.87 22.44
C ASP A 107 1.51 6.15 22.37
N VAL A 108 1.07 7.09 21.54
CA VAL A 108 1.75 8.38 21.29
C VAL A 108 0.81 9.56 21.53
N ARG A 109 1.38 10.72 21.84
CA ARG A 109 0.58 11.94 22.07
C ARG A 109 -0.11 12.43 20.81
N LYS A 110 0.60 12.31 19.68
CA LYS A 110 0.17 12.67 18.33
C LYS A 110 0.74 11.64 17.36
N ALA A 111 -0.08 11.23 16.40
CA ALA A 111 0.34 10.44 15.26
C ALA A 111 0.14 11.26 13.98
N SER A 112 0.96 11.01 12.98
CA SER A 112 0.84 11.60 11.64
C SER A 112 1.46 10.65 10.63
N PHE A 113 1.07 10.78 9.36
CA PHE A 113 1.79 10.12 8.28
C PHE A 113 3.27 10.45 8.35
N LEU A 114 4.11 9.42 8.20
CA LEU A 114 5.55 9.60 8.14
C LEU A 114 5.89 10.35 6.82
N PRO A 115 6.80 11.34 6.83
CA PRO A 115 7.22 12.03 5.62
C PRO A 115 7.65 11.06 4.52
N THR A 116 7.31 11.36 3.26
CA THR A 116 7.52 10.44 2.14
C THR A 116 8.96 9.98 2.00
N ASP A 117 9.92 10.91 2.06
CA ASP A 117 11.35 10.64 2.01
C ASP A 117 11.77 9.65 3.10
N ARG A 118 11.34 9.89 4.34
CA ARG A 118 11.58 9.02 5.49
C ARG A 118 10.92 7.66 5.34
N ALA A 119 9.67 7.61 4.85
CA ALA A 119 8.96 6.37 4.63
C ALA A 119 9.69 5.50 3.59
N THR A 120 10.13 6.09 2.48
CA THR A 120 10.89 5.38 1.44
C THR A 120 12.27 4.95 1.93
N GLU A 121 12.98 5.83 2.65
CA GLU A 121 14.30 5.54 3.21
C GLU A 121 14.23 4.38 4.21
N LEU A 122 13.28 4.39 5.14
CA LEU A 122 13.24 3.38 6.19
C LEU A 122 12.61 2.05 5.73
N SER A 123 11.63 2.09 4.82
CA SER A 123 11.01 0.88 4.27
C SER A 123 11.85 0.22 3.18
N GLN A 124 12.81 0.95 2.58
CA GLN A 124 13.54 0.52 1.38
C GLN A 124 12.60 0.21 0.19
N MET A 125 11.49 0.94 0.10
CA MET A 125 10.46 0.79 -0.93
C MET A 125 10.16 2.12 -1.62
N GLU A 126 9.64 2.04 -2.84
CA GLU A 126 9.25 3.22 -3.61
C GLU A 126 7.97 3.87 -3.05
N TYR A 127 7.87 5.20 -3.16
CA TYR A 127 6.65 5.91 -2.81
C TYR A 127 5.48 5.49 -3.72
N GLY A 128 4.36 5.11 -3.11
CA GLY A 128 3.21 4.51 -3.79
C GLY A 128 3.37 3.00 -4.10
N GLY A 129 4.52 2.41 -3.74
CA GLY A 129 4.76 0.96 -3.79
C GLY A 129 4.79 0.29 -2.42
N ILE A 130 4.90 1.07 -1.33
CA ILE A 130 5.03 0.56 0.05
C ILE A 130 3.96 -0.50 0.37
N THR A 131 4.40 -1.58 1.00
CA THR A 131 3.60 -2.77 1.31
C THR A 131 3.89 -3.22 2.75
N PRO A 132 2.98 -3.94 3.44
CA PRO A 132 3.27 -4.49 4.76
C PRO A 132 4.35 -5.59 4.74
N VAL A 133 4.65 -6.17 3.58
CA VAL A 133 5.57 -7.31 3.44
C VAL A 133 7.03 -6.84 3.33
N GLY A 134 7.86 -7.26 4.29
CA GLY A 134 9.29 -6.93 4.32
C GLY A 134 9.61 -5.57 4.95
N LEU A 135 8.69 -5.04 5.77
CA LEU A 135 8.97 -3.87 6.60
C LEU A 135 9.95 -4.20 7.73
N PRO A 136 10.64 -3.19 8.31
CA PRO A 136 11.54 -3.40 9.44
C PRO A 136 10.84 -4.09 10.62
N GLU A 137 11.49 -5.06 11.26
CA GLU A 137 10.91 -5.85 12.38
C GLU A 137 10.45 -5.00 13.58
N ALA A 138 11.05 -3.83 13.76
CA ALA A 138 10.69 -2.91 14.84
C ALA A 138 9.36 -2.18 14.60
N TRP A 139 8.78 -2.27 13.40
CA TRP A 139 7.52 -1.60 13.06
C TRP A 139 6.32 -2.47 13.39
N GLN A 140 5.27 -1.85 13.92
CA GLN A 140 3.97 -2.51 14.00
C GLN A 140 3.33 -2.56 12.61
N VAL A 141 2.62 -3.64 12.31
CA VAL A 141 1.80 -3.79 11.09
C VAL A 141 0.35 -3.92 11.52
N LEU A 142 -0.36 -2.81 11.56
CA LEU A 142 -1.76 -2.77 11.94
C LEU A 142 -2.62 -3.12 10.73
N VAL A 143 -3.36 -4.22 10.77
CA VAL A 143 -4.18 -4.70 9.66
C VAL A 143 -5.65 -4.57 10.04
N ASP A 144 -6.44 -3.86 9.23
CA ASP A 144 -7.86 -3.75 9.49
C ASP A 144 -8.54 -5.13 9.38
N SER A 145 -9.38 -5.46 10.36
CA SER A 145 -10.14 -6.72 10.38
C SER A 145 -10.89 -7.05 9.07
N ARG A 146 -11.35 -6.05 8.31
CA ARG A 146 -12.03 -6.27 7.02
C ARG A 146 -11.09 -6.70 5.90
N VAL A 147 -9.79 -6.49 6.04
CA VAL A 147 -8.77 -6.96 5.09
C VAL A 147 -8.56 -8.47 5.25
N VAL A 148 -8.67 -8.99 6.48
CA VAL A 148 -8.42 -10.41 6.79
C VAL A 148 -9.69 -11.26 6.84
N ALA A 149 -10.87 -10.63 6.74
CA ALA A 149 -12.16 -11.31 6.85
C ALA A 149 -12.41 -12.29 5.70
N ASP A 150 -13.14 -13.36 5.98
CA ASP A 150 -13.63 -14.30 4.97
C ASP A 150 -14.55 -13.55 3.98
N GLY A 151 -14.11 -13.42 2.73
CA GLY A 151 -14.80 -12.63 1.71
C GLY A 151 -14.28 -11.19 1.52
N ALA A 152 -13.21 -10.80 2.22
CA ALA A 152 -12.46 -9.59 1.90
C ALA A 152 -12.06 -9.58 0.41
N GLY A 153 -12.13 -8.42 -0.24
CA GLY A 153 -11.83 -8.30 -1.66
C GLY A 153 -12.69 -9.20 -2.54
N VAL A 154 -12.05 -10.13 -3.24
CA VAL A 154 -12.71 -11.10 -4.14
C VAL A 154 -12.35 -12.49 -3.65
N GLY A 155 -13.27 -13.14 -2.93
CA GLY A 155 -13.05 -14.49 -2.41
C GLY A 155 -11.96 -14.57 -1.32
N GLY A 156 -11.72 -13.49 -0.58
CA GLY A 156 -10.68 -13.42 0.46
C GLY A 156 -9.32 -12.92 -0.05
N VAL A 157 -9.19 -12.61 -1.35
CA VAL A 157 -7.94 -12.10 -1.94
C VAL A 157 -7.92 -10.57 -1.94
N VAL A 158 -6.79 -10.00 -1.55
CA VAL A 158 -6.51 -8.57 -1.56
C VAL A 158 -5.27 -8.24 -2.39
N ILE A 159 -5.26 -7.04 -2.96
CA ILE A 159 -4.18 -6.47 -3.76
C ILE A 159 -3.49 -5.38 -2.94
N VAL A 160 -2.18 -5.49 -2.77
CA VAL A 160 -1.35 -4.52 -2.05
C VAL A 160 -0.13 -4.12 -2.89
N GLY A 161 0.62 -3.13 -2.43
CA GLY A 161 1.92 -2.78 -3.01
C GLY A 161 2.88 -3.97 -3.04
N SER A 162 3.90 -3.90 -3.90
CA SER A 162 5.00 -4.88 -4.02
C SER A 162 6.34 -4.33 -3.51
N GLY A 163 6.31 -3.15 -2.90
CA GLY A 163 7.47 -2.33 -2.58
C GLY A 163 7.99 -1.49 -3.74
N VAL A 164 7.46 -1.67 -4.96
CA VAL A 164 7.78 -0.88 -6.15
C VAL A 164 6.51 -0.43 -6.87
N ARG A 165 6.59 0.60 -7.73
CA ARG A 165 5.42 1.13 -8.45
C ARG A 165 4.99 0.28 -9.65
N ARG A 166 5.93 -0.43 -10.27
CA ARG A 166 5.74 -1.20 -11.51
C ARG A 166 4.98 -2.52 -11.35
N SER A 167 4.49 -2.83 -10.16
CA SER A 167 3.81 -4.10 -9.90
C SER A 167 2.93 -4.03 -8.65
N LYS A 168 2.18 -5.11 -8.39
CA LYS A 168 1.36 -5.32 -7.20
C LYS A 168 1.40 -6.78 -6.77
N LEU A 169 1.19 -6.99 -5.47
CA LEU A 169 0.95 -8.33 -4.92
C LEU A 169 -0.55 -8.61 -4.85
N ALA A 170 -0.94 -9.85 -5.09
CA ALA A 170 -2.25 -10.38 -4.72
C ALA A 170 -2.06 -11.59 -3.80
N LEU A 171 -2.75 -11.60 -2.67
CA LEU A 171 -2.65 -12.65 -1.67
C LEU A 171 -3.94 -12.77 -0.86
N GLU A 172 -4.13 -13.92 -0.23
CA GLU A 172 -5.18 -14.09 0.77
C GLU A 172 -5.01 -13.06 1.89
N GLY A 173 -6.04 -12.30 2.22
CA GLY A 173 -5.99 -11.27 3.25
C GLY A 173 -5.55 -11.82 4.61
N ALA A 174 -5.95 -13.05 4.94
CA ALA A 174 -5.56 -13.74 6.16
C ALA A 174 -4.04 -13.87 6.34
N LEU A 175 -3.26 -13.98 5.26
CA LEU A 175 -1.80 -14.03 5.34
C LEU A 175 -1.22 -12.75 5.94
N LEU A 176 -1.86 -11.60 5.77
CA LEU A 176 -1.35 -10.35 6.33
C LEU A 176 -1.35 -10.35 7.87
N ALA A 177 -2.17 -11.19 8.51
CA ALA A 177 -2.18 -11.37 9.96
C ALA A 177 -1.01 -12.21 10.48
N GLU A 178 -0.30 -12.92 9.59
CA GLU A 178 0.83 -13.79 9.93
C GLU A 178 2.18 -13.08 9.80
N LEU A 179 2.19 -11.83 9.30
CA LEU A 179 3.42 -11.06 9.13
C LEU A 179 4.07 -10.71 10.48
N PRO A 180 5.41 -10.58 10.52
CA PRO A 180 6.10 -10.05 11.71
C PRO A 180 5.52 -8.69 12.12
N GLY A 181 5.19 -8.56 13.40
CA GLY A 181 4.62 -7.33 13.96
C GLY A 181 3.15 -7.08 13.60
N ALA A 182 2.45 -8.04 12.97
CA ALA A 182 1.04 -7.90 12.61
C ALA A 182 0.11 -7.89 13.83
N GLU A 183 -0.81 -6.94 13.85
CA GLU A 183 -1.94 -6.87 14.77
C GLU A 183 -3.23 -6.62 13.98
N VAL A 184 -4.21 -7.52 14.10
CA VAL A 184 -5.52 -7.36 13.47
C VAL A 184 -6.39 -6.46 14.34
N VAL A 185 -6.90 -5.37 13.75
CA VAL A 185 -7.57 -4.29 14.47
C VAL A 185 -8.97 -4.04 13.90
N GLU A 186 -9.97 -4.10 14.78
CA GLU A 186 -11.32 -3.64 14.47
C GLU A 186 -11.39 -2.12 14.43
N GLY A 187 -12.07 -1.58 13.41
CA GLY A 187 -12.26 -0.14 13.26
C GLY A 187 -10.97 0.64 12.97
N LEU A 188 -9.93 0.00 12.42
CA LEU A 188 -8.71 0.69 12.01
C LEU A 188 -8.96 1.63 10.83
N GLY A 189 -9.76 1.18 9.85
CA GLY A 189 -10.24 1.98 8.75
C GLY A 189 -11.60 2.60 9.04
N VAL A 190 -11.80 3.84 8.64
CA VAL A 190 -13.11 4.51 8.69
C VAL A 190 -13.61 4.77 7.28
N ALA A 191 -14.92 4.70 7.08
CA ALA A 191 -15.53 4.98 5.77
C ALA A 191 -15.20 6.42 5.33
N LEU A 192 -15.02 6.61 4.01
CA LEU A 192 -14.63 7.90 3.44
C LEU A 192 -15.72 8.98 3.60
N ASP A 193 -17.00 8.60 3.74
CA ASP A 193 -18.16 9.50 3.83
C ASP A 193 -18.63 9.82 5.27
N GLY A 194 -17.83 9.52 6.29
CA GLY A 194 -18.16 9.85 7.68
C GLY A 194 -18.13 11.36 7.99
N PRO A 195 -18.78 11.84 9.07
CA PRO A 195 -18.87 13.27 9.41
C PRO A 195 -17.53 14.01 9.55
N GLU A 196 -16.44 13.29 9.79
CA GLU A 196 -15.07 13.82 9.84
C GLU A 196 -14.37 13.96 8.48
N GLY A 197 -14.91 13.33 7.41
CA GLY A 197 -14.38 13.40 6.04
C GLY A 197 -14.61 14.76 5.37
N SER A 198 -15.61 15.53 5.81
CA SER A 198 -15.97 16.83 5.23
C SER A 198 -15.02 17.99 5.57
N ARG A 199 -14.03 17.79 6.45
CA ARG A 199 -13.14 18.85 6.96
C ARG A 199 -11.75 18.91 6.32
N LEU A 200 -11.45 18.09 5.31
CA LEU A 200 -10.12 18.06 4.71
C LEU A 200 -10.15 18.50 3.23
N LEU A 201 -9.23 19.41 2.91
CA LEU A 201 -9.03 19.97 1.57
C LEU A 201 -8.59 18.89 0.57
N PRO A 202 -8.90 19.06 -0.73
CA PRO A 202 -8.72 18.03 -1.79
C PRO A 202 -7.29 17.53 -2.04
N HIS A 203 -6.27 18.02 -1.32
CA HIS A 203 -4.87 17.57 -1.46
C HIS A 203 -4.49 16.40 -0.54
N GLN A 204 -5.40 15.94 0.32
CA GLN A 204 -5.16 14.82 1.25
C GLN A 204 -5.87 13.52 0.84
N VAL A 205 -6.58 13.53 -0.28
CA VAL A 205 -6.97 12.31 -1.00
C VAL A 205 -5.82 11.98 -1.94
N ALA A 206 -5.32 10.75 -1.92
CA ALA A 206 -4.23 10.32 -2.77
C ALA A 206 -4.50 10.72 -4.24
N GLY A 207 -3.49 11.31 -4.89
CA GLY A 207 -3.44 11.50 -6.34
C GLY A 207 -4.41 12.53 -6.93
N GLY A 208 -4.17 13.82 -6.71
CA GLY A 208 -4.78 14.86 -7.57
C GLY A 208 -4.22 14.82 -9.00
N PRO A 209 -5.02 15.13 -10.05
CA PRO A 209 -4.58 15.01 -11.42
C PRO A 209 -3.45 15.99 -11.75
N VAL A 210 -2.39 15.47 -12.38
CA VAL A 210 -1.31 16.29 -12.96
C VAL A 210 -1.93 17.15 -14.07
N ARG A 211 -1.98 18.46 -13.89
CA ARG A 211 -2.38 19.39 -14.96
C ARG A 211 -1.37 19.25 -16.11
N PRO A 212 -1.82 19.16 -17.38
CA PRO A 212 -0.89 19.11 -18.50
C PRO A 212 -0.06 20.40 -18.55
N ALA A 213 1.24 20.23 -18.78
CA ALA A 213 2.17 21.34 -18.93
C ALA A 213 1.72 22.25 -20.08
N SER A 214 1.55 23.55 -19.79
CA SER A 214 1.31 24.56 -20.82
C SER A 214 2.42 24.54 -21.87
N PRO A 215 2.11 24.67 -23.16
CA PRO A 215 3.12 24.66 -24.21
C PRO A 215 4.06 25.86 -24.03
N ARG A 216 5.37 25.58 -24.00
CA ARG A 216 6.43 26.59 -23.96
C ARG A 216 6.27 27.53 -25.16
N THR A 217 6.13 28.82 -24.89
CA THR A 217 6.19 29.89 -25.89
C THR A 217 7.51 29.85 -26.64
N ARG A 218 7.45 29.80 -27.98
CA ARG A 218 8.61 29.95 -28.87
C ARG A 218 9.33 31.29 -28.61
N PRO A 219 10.68 31.35 -28.69
CA PRO A 219 11.39 32.62 -28.67
C PRO A 219 11.15 33.40 -29.97
N PRO A 220 11.14 34.74 -29.94
CA PRO A 220 10.91 35.57 -31.13
C PRO A 220 12.12 35.52 -32.08
N THR A 221 11.81 35.38 -33.38
CA THR A 221 12.76 35.52 -34.49
C THR A 221 13.31 36.96 -34.60
N PRO A 222 14.61 37.16 -34.86
CA PRO A 222 15.16 38.49 -35.06
C PRO A 222 14.74 39.05 -36.43
N ARG A 223 14.36 40.33 -36.47
CA ARG A 223 14.05 41.07 -37.70
C ARG A 223 15.36 41.43 -38.44
N PRO A 224 15.40 41.38 -39.78
CA PRO A 224 16.53 41.87 -40.55
C PRO A 224 16.55 43.41 -40.58
N ARG A 225 17.76 43.96 -40.72
CA ARG A 225 18.05 45.40 -40.86
C ARG A 225 17.60 45.94 -42.21
#